data_AF-A0A3R6JYI1-F1
#
_entry.id   AF-A0A3R6JYI1-F1
#
_cell.length_a   1.000
_cell.length_b   1.000
_cell.length_c   1.000
_cell.angle_alpha   90.00
_cell.angle_beta   90.00
_cell.angle_gamma   90.00
#
_symmetry.space_group_name_H-M   'P 1'
#
loop_
_entity.id
_entity.type
_entity.pdbx_description
1 polymer ?
#
loop_
_entity_poly.entity_id
_entity_poly.type
_entity_poly.pdbx_seq_one_letter_code
_entity_poly.pdbx_strand_id
1 'polypeptide(L)'
;MYFLFGILVLISFVFVILFSRRKKKKILCRLACMNPCEKENLLNSLLGPLGFYYESRWDVISSRTDAWQKAFGYLDAYNRAAPYLSMVFDSYPIYFDYEGRTWLVQIWKGQYGICTGCEIGLYYADGIVKKSDYKKTLFHAVGESDWLDMSVTLWKDGKRITSLDKRHWWLTVFDPGNFSRPQELSMDVSVHFRNYEFGRKLCEALIEGGIKETDIFWSCRSIFFHVPEGSRHFTLWQRFIRSVMQFKNRVYCRLFRFLTRCVCTNLDRILYLYFYLPRFLRHLLRHFSKQLKKVRRCR
;
A
#
# COMPACT_ATOMS: atom_id res chain seq x y z
N MET A 1 36.66 -7.45 40.71
CA MET A 1 35.50 -8.07 40.02
C MET A 1 34.86 -7.16 38.96
N TYR A 2 34.60 -5.88 39.24
CA TYR A 2 34.04 -4.93 38.25
C TYR A 2 34.91 -4.66 37.01
N PHE A 3 36.24 -4.71 37.15
CA PHE A 3 37.17 -4.50 36.04
C PHE A 3 37.13 -5.63 34.99
N LEU A 4 37.11 -6.89 35.45
CA LEU A 4 36.94 -8.08 34.60
C LEU A 4 35.56 -8.09 33.91
N PHE A 5 34.51 -7.69 34.62
CA PHE A 5 33.18 -7.52 34.04
C PHE A 5 33.17 -6.45 32.94
N GLY A 6 33.81 -5.30 33.16
CA GLY A 6 33.96 -4.26 32.15
C GLY A 6 34.69 -4.73 30.88
N ILE A 7 35.77 -5.51 31.04
CA ILE A 7 36.50 -6.11 29.92
C ILE A 7 35.62 -7.10 29.15
N LEU A 8 34.87 -7.97 29.83
CA LEU A 8 33.96 -8.92 29.19
C LEU A 8 32.85 -8.23 28.40
N VAL A 9 32.29 -7.14 28.93
CA VAL A 9 31.30 -6.31 28.23
C VAL A 9 31.92 -5.68 26.97
N LEU A 10 33.14 -5.15 27.07
CA LEU A 10 33.86 -4.59 25.93
C LEU A 10 34.14 -5.64 24.85
N ILE A 11 34.62 -6.83 25.23
CA ILE A 11 34.87 -7.95 24.30
C ILE A 11 33.57 -8.37 23.62
N SER A 12 32.47 -8.50 24.38
CA SER A 12 31.15 -8.82 23.84
C SER A 12 30.69 -7.77 22.82
N PHE A 13 30.86 -6.48 23.14
CA PHE A 13 30.51 -5.38 22.24
C PHE A 13 31.32 -5.40 20.95
N VAL A 14 32.64 -5.61 21.04
CA VAL A 14 33.53 -5.77 19.88
C VAL A 14 33.10 -6.98 19.04
N PHE A 15 32.80 -8.11 19.68
CA PHE A 15 32.34 -9.32 18.99
C PHE A 15 31.02 -9.08 18.25
N VAL A 16 30.04 -8.41 18.87
CA VAL A 16 28.77 -8.03 18.25
C VAL A 16 29.00 -7.11 17.04
N ILE A 17 29.90 -6.14 17.14
CA ILE A 17 30.25 -5.26 16.01
C ILE A 17 30.88 -6.06 14.87
N LEU A 18 31.89 -6.88 15.16
CA LEU A 18 32.59 -7.69 14.15
C LEU A 18 31.64 -8.68 13.48
N PHE A 19 30.80 -9.36 14.26
CA PHE A 19 29.78 -10.26 13.75
C PHE A 19 28.78 -9.54 12.85
N SER A 20 28.31 -8.36 13.27
CA SER A 20 27.40 -7.53 12.47
C SER A 20 28.03 -7.06 11.17
N ARG A 21 29.31 -6.64 11.19
CA ARG A 21 30.07 -6.26 9.99
C ARG A 21 30.26 -7.44 9.03
N ARG A 22 30.67 -8.61 9.54
CA ARG A 22 30.80 -9.85 8.74
C ARG A 22 29.48 -10.27 8.13
N LYS A 23 28.39 -10.24 8.91
CA LYS A 23 27.04 -10.56 8.45
C LYS A 23 26.59 -9.60 7.34
N LYS A 24 26.78 -8.29 7.54
CA LYS A 24 26.51 -7.28 6.52
C LYS A 24 27.25 -7.56 5.21
N LYS A 25 28.58 -7.78 5.26
CA LYS A 25 29.38 -8.11 4.08
C LYS A 25 28.85 -9.35 3.36
N LYS A 26 28.54 -10.41 4.12
CA LYS A 26 27.98 -11.66 3.56
C LYS A 26 26.63 -11.46 2.87
N ILE A 27 25.74 -10.63 3.43
CA ILE A 27 24.44 -10.32 2.83
C ILE A 27 24.63 -9.52 1.54
N LEU A 28 25.50 -8.51 1.55
CA LEU A 28 25.78 -7.70 0.37
C LEU A 28 26.40 -8.54 -0.76
N CYS A 29 27.38 -9.40 -0.46
CA CYS A 29 27.93 -10.34 -1.45
C CYS A 29 26.84 -11.25 -2.00
N ARG A 30 25.97 -11.79 -1.15
CA ARG A 30 24.85 -12.63 -1.59
C ARG A 30 23.90 -11.87 -2.53
N LEU A 31 23.54 -10.63 -2.20
CA LEU A 31 22.68 -9.80 -3.05
C LEU A 31 23.35 -9.46 -4.38
N ALA A 32 24.66 -9.23 -4.39
CA ALA A 32 25.42 -8.98 -5.61
C ALA A 32 25.51 -10.23 -6.51
N CYS A 33 25.57 -11.43 -5.92
CA CYS A 33 25.61 -12.68 -6.68
C CYS A 33 24.24 -13.16 -7.19
N MET A 34 23.13 -12.60 -6.71
CA MET A 34 21.78 -12.97 -7.19
C MET A 34 21.45 -12.16 -8.44
N ASN A 35 20.91 -12.83 -9.46
CA ASN A 35 20.40 -12.12 -10.63
C ASN A 35 19.06 -11.40 -10.31
N PRO A 36 18.64 -10.41 -11.11
CA PRO A 36 17.41 -9.65 -10.87
C PRO A 36 16.16 -10.54 -10.77
N CYS A 37 16.01 -11.53 -11.66
CA CYS A 37 14.86 -12.44 -11.66
C CYS A 37 14.76 -13.26 -10.37
N GLU A 38 15.88 -13.77 -9.85
CA GLU A 38 15.93 -14.49 -8.58
C GLU A 38 15.52 -13.61 -7.39
N LYS A 39 15.95 -12.34 -7.39
CA LYS A 39 15.58 -11.38 -6.35
C LYS A 39 14.08 -11.11 -6.38
N GLU A 40 13.53 -10.81 -7.55
CA GLU A 40 12.10 -10.56 -7.72
C GLU A 40 11.26 -11.77 -7.35
N ASN A 41 11.63 -12.97 -7.82
CA ASN A 41 10.94 -14.21 -7.47
C ASN A 41 10.96 -14.48 -5.96
N LEU A 42 12.09 -14.25 -5.30
CA LEU A 42 12.19 -14.37 -3.86
C LEU A 42 11.29 -13.36 -3.17
N LEU A 43 11.32 -12.07 -3.55
CA LEU A 43 10.48 -11.05 -2.95
C LEU A 43 8.99 -11.34 -3.17
N ASN A 44 8.58 -11.69 -4.39
CA ASN A 44 7.22 -12.06 -4.73
C ASN A 44 6.74 -13.30 -3.97
N SER A 45 7.61 -14.26 -3.66
CA SER A 45 7.27 -15.40 -2.79
C SER A 45 6.96 -15.01 -1.34
N LEU A 46 7.54 -13.90 -0.87
CA LEU A 46 7.29 -13.33 0.45
C LEU A 46 6.03 -12.44 0.46
N LEU A 47 5.81 -11.67 -0.61
CA LEU A 47 4.68 -10.72 -0.74
C LEU A 47 3.36 -11.40 -1.14
N GLY A 48 3.40 -12.43 -1.99
CA GLY A 48 2.19 -13.09 -2.51
C GLY A 48 1.18 -13.54 -1.44
N PRO A 49 1.61 -14.20 -0.35
CA PRO A 49 0.73 -14.58 0.76
C PRO A 49 0.16 -13.40 1.55
N LEU A 50 0.73 -12.21 1.43
CA LEU A 50 0.18 -10.97 1.99
C LEU A 50 -0.81 -10.30 1.04
N GLY A 51 -0.91 -10.79 -0.21
CA GLY A 51 -1.79 -10.23 -1.25
C GLY A 51 -1.08 -9.20 -2.14
N PHE A 52 0.25 -9.18 -2.15
CA PHE A 52 1.04 -8.17 -2.87
C PHE A 52 2.06 -8.80 -3.82
N TYR A 53 2.59 -7.99 -4.73
CA TYR A 53 3.70 -8.30 -5.60
C TYR A 53 4.61 -7.07 -5.76
N TYR A 54 5.84 -7.29 -6.21
CA TYR A 54 6.80 -6.25 -6.51
C TYR A 54 6.72 -5.87 -8.00
N GLU A 55 6.59 -4.59 -8.27
CA GLU A 55 6.55 -4.00 -9.61
C GLU A 55 7.91 -3.36 -9.92
N SER A 56 8.68 -4.02 -10.77
CA SER A 56 10.09 -3.68 -11.04
C SER A 56 10.26 -2.40 -11.82
N ARG A 57 9.30 -2.03 -12.69
CA ARG A 57 9.38 -0.80 -13.50
C ARG A 57 9.47 0.46 -12.64
N TRP A 58 8.80 0.44 -11.48
CA TRP A 58 8.71 1.59 -10.58
C TRP A 58 9.38 1.37 -9.23
N ASP A 59 9.92 0.18 -8.99
CA ASP A 59 10.54 -0.21 -7.72
C ASP A 59 9.56 -0.06 -6.52
N VAL A 60 8.30 -0.44 -6.72
CA VAL A 60 7.21 -0.34 -5.72
C VAL A 60 6.56 -1.68 -5.46
N ILE A 61 5.71 -1.74 -4.42
CA ILE A 61 4.85 -2.88 -4.12
C ILE A 61 3.42 -2.55 -4.56
N SER A 62 2.74 -3.50 -5.19
CA SER A 62 1.36 -3.38 -5.64
C SER A 62 0.53 -4.61 -5.23
N SER A 63 -0.79 -4.46 -5.24
CA SER A 63 -1.76 -5.48 -4.87
C SER A 63 -1.92 -6.54 -5.96
N ARG A 64 -2.21 -7.78 -5.55
CA ARG A 64 -2.57 -8.85 -6.47
C ARG A 64 -4.08 -8.88 -6.68
N THR A 65 -4.50 -9.34 -7.85
CA THR A 65 -5.93 -9.57 -8.13
C THR A 65 -6.54 -10.66 -7.25
N ASP A 66 -5.74 -11.65 -6.83
CA ASP A 66 -6.10 -12.74 -5.91
C ASP A 66 -5.82 -12.43 -4.43
N ALA A 67 -5.69 -11.14 -4.08
CA ALA A 67 -5.46 -10.71 -2.71
C ALA A 67 -6.63 -11.13 -1.80
N TRP A 68 -6.32 -11.79 -0.68
CA TRP A 68 -7.31 -12.31 0.27
C TRP A 68 -8.16 -11.21 0.91
N GLN A 69 -7.67 -9.97 0.89
CA GLN A 69 -8.41 -8.76 1.25
C GLN A 69 -9.76 -8.66 0.52
N LYS A 70 -9.87 -9.26 -0.69
CA LYS A 70 -11.11 -9.35 -1.46
C LYS A 70 -12.27 -9.93 -0.64
N ALA A 71 -11.99 -10.93 0.22
CA ALA A 71 -13.01 -11.59 1.03
C ALA A 71 -13.58 -10.70 2.15
N PHE A 72 -12.88 -9.63 2.53
CA PHE A 72 -13.32 -8.69 3.57
C PHE A 72 -14.07 -7.48 3.01
N GLY A 73 -14.00 -7.24 1.70
CA GLY A 73 -14.63 -6.08 1.07
C GLY A 73 -14.15 -4.75 1.68
N TYR A 74 -15.04 -3.78 1.74
CA TYR A 74 -14.82 -2.48 2.33
C TYR A 74 -15.91 -2.11 3.33
N LEU A 75 -15.47 -1.58 4.48
CA LEU A 75 -16.33 -0.99 5.51
C LEU A 75 -15.66 0.29 6.04
N ASP A 76 -16.43 1.36 6.27
CA ASP A 76 -15.88 2.63 6.77
C ASP A 76 -15.16 2.48 8.14
N ALA A 77 -15.47 1.43 8.91
CA ALA A 77 -14.73 1.07 10.11
C ALA A 77 -13.22 0.89 9.85
N TYR A 78 -12.83 0.44 8.66
CA TYR A 78 -11.43 0.27 8.28
C TYR A 78 -10.69 1.62 8.23
N ASN A 79 -11.33 2.68 7.71
CA ASN A 79 -10.77 4.03 7.72
C ASN A 79 -10.58 4.55 9.16
N ARG A 80 -11.53 4.23 10.06
CA ARG A 80 -11.44 4.63 11.47
C ARG A 80 -10.35 3.87 12.23
N ALA A 81 -10.12 2.60 11.88
CA ALA A 81 -9.09 1.75 12.46
C ALA A 81 -7.69 2.02 11.88
N ALA A 82 -7.59 2.57 10.67
CA ALA A 82 -6.34 2.73 9.93
C ALA A 82 -5.19 3.40 10.74
N PRO A 83 -5.40 4.50 11.48
CA PRO A 83 -4.31 5.13 12.24
C PRO A 83 -3.71 4.19 13.29
N TYR A 84 -4.53 3.36 13.94
CA TYR A 84 -4.04 2.39 14.94
C TYR A 84 -3.17 1.29 14.31
N LEU A 85 -3.31 1.06 13.00
CA LEU A 85 -2.48 0.16 12.20
C LEU A 85 -1.32 0.89 11.50
N SER A 86 -0.98 2.11 11.93
CA SER A 86 0.07 2.96 11.34
C SER A 86 -0.22 3.42 9.91
N MET A 87 -1.48 3.37 9.48
CA MET A 87 -1.93 3.87 8.19
C MET A 87 -2.58 5.25 8.38
N VAL A 88 -1.96 6.28 7.84
CA VAL A 88 -2.43 7.66 7.90
C VAL A 88 -2.60 8.16 6.47
N PHE A 89 -3.84 8.13 5.99
CA PHE A 89 -4.20 8.54 4.63
C PHE A 89 -5.42 9.45 4.61
N ASP A 90 -5.67 10.06 3.46
CA ASP A 90 -6.93 10.71 3.11
C ASP A 90 -7.76 9.74 2.26
N SER A 91 -9.05 9.60 2.61
CA SER A 91 -9.99 8.64 2.03
C SER A 91 -11.05 9.38 1.22
N TYR A 92 -11.24 9.02 -0.04
CA TYR A 92 -12.22 9.61 -0.98
C TYR A 92 -13.18 8.50 -1.43
N PRO A 93 -14.25 8.24 -0.68
CA PRO A 93 -15.31 7.33 -1.10
C PRO A 93 -16.25 8.03 -2.10
N ILE A 94 -16.49 7.40 -3.25
CA ILE A 94 -17.38 7.87 -4.31
C ILE A 94 -18.47 6.82 -4.50
N TYR A 95 -19.70 7.14 -4.09
CA TYR A 95 -20.85 6.23 -4.16
C TYR A 95 -21.77 6.61 -5.31
N PHE A 96 -22.25 5.63 -6.06
CA PHE A 96 -23.22 5.84 -7.14
C PHE A 96 -24.08 4.60 -7.38
N ASP A 97 -25.31 4.83 -7.84
CA ASP A 97 -26.24 3.75 -8.15
C ASP A 97 -26.19 3.40 -9.65
N TYR A 98 -26.03 2.11 -9.94
CA TYR A 98 -25.95 1.58 -11.30
C TYR A 98 -26.41 0.12 -11.34
N GLU A 99 -27.31 -0.20 -12.28
CA GLU A 99 -27.89 -1.55 -12.46
C GLU A 99 -28.45 -2.17 -11.17
N GLY A 100 -29.18 -1.37 -10.38
CA GLY A 100 -29.83 -1.83 -9.15
C GLY A 100 -28.89 -2.12 -7.99
N ARG A 101 -27.61 -1.74 -8.10
CA ARG A 101 -26.60 -1.82 -7.04
C ARG A 101 -26.05 -0.44 -6.69
N THR A 102 -25.69 -0.25 -5.43
CA THR A 102 -24.84 0.89 -5.04
C THR A 102 -23.38 0.50 -5.14
N TRP A 103 -22.67 1.15 -6.05
CA TRP A 103 -21.24 1.02 -6.26
C TRP A 103 -20.48 1.99 -5.38
N LEU A 104 -19.24 1.59 -5.06
CA LEU A 104 -18.27 2.40 -4.34
C LEU A 104 -16.93 2.32 -5.06
N VAL A 105 -16.46 3.47 -5.56
CA VAL A 105 -15.06 3.69 -5.88
C VAL A 105 -14.40 4.32 -4.67
N GLN A 106 -13.50 3.58 -4.04
CA GLN A 106 -12.80 4.01 -2.85
C GLN A 106 -11.35 4.35 -3.21
N ILE A 107 -10.95 5.60 -2.93
CA ILE A 107 -9.59 6.06 -3.18
C ILE A 107 -8.91 6.41 -1.88
N TRP A 108 -7.63 6.07 -1.77
CA TRP A 108 -6.81 6.43 -0.63
C TRP A 108 -5.46 6.97 -1.07
N LYS A 109 -4.96 8.02 -0.42
CA LYS A 109 -3.57 8.50 -0.58
C LYS A 109 -2.96 8.87 0.76
N GLY A 110 -1.75 8.42 1.03
CA GLY A 110 -1.12 8.67 2.34
C GLY A 110 0.10 7.84 2.66
N GLN A 111 0.30 7.63 3.96
CA GLN A 111 1.40 6.87 4.55
C GLN A 111 0.87 5.56 5.15
N TYR A 112 1.45 4.44 4.74
CA TYR A 112 1.14 3.08 5.15
C TYR A 112 2.36 2.50 5.87
N GLY A 113 2.49 2.80 7.16
CA GLY A 113 3.68 2.43 7.93
C GLY A 113 4.95 3.05 7.33
N ILE A 114 5.85 2.20 6.82
CA ILE A 114 7.08 2.64 6.15
C ILE A 114 6.89 3.05 4.68
N CYS A 115 5.70 2.90 4.12
CA CYS A 115 5.45 3.16 2.71
C CYS A 115 4.66 4.46 2.49
N THR A 116 5.08 5.30 1.57
CA THR A 116 4.16 6.29 0.95
C THR A 116 3.34 5.55 -0.12
N GLY A 117 2.06 5.83 -0.25
CA GLY A 117 1.27 5.10 -1.23
C GLY A 117 -0.09 5.69 -1.58
N CYS A 118 -0.75 5.02 -2.52
CA CYS A 118 -2.12 5.26 -2.88
C CYS A 118 -2.82 3.98 -3.32
N GLU A 119 -4.14 4.03 -3.36
CA GLU A 119 -5.00 2.90 -3.65
C GLU A 119 -6.26 3.39 -4.36
N ILE A 120 -6.76 2.60 -5.29
CA ILE A 120 -8.12 2.68 -5.83
C ILE A 120 -8.76 1.31 -5.77
N GLY A 121 -9.96 1.24 -5.20
CA GLY A 121 -10.73 0.02 -5.08
C GLY A 121 -12.16 0.19 -5.59
N LEU A 122 -12.68 -0.85 -6.23
CA LEU A 122 -14.04 -0.95 -6.73
C LEU A 122 -14.81 -2.00 -5.93
N TYR A 123 -15.95 -1.58 -5.41
CA TYR A 123 -16.82 -2.37 -4.57
C TYR A 123 -18.29 -2.12 -4.92
N TYR A 124 -19.19 -3.02 -4.53
CA TYR A 124 -20.63 -2.79 -4.58
C TYR A 124 -21.33 -3.40 -3.37
N ALA A 125 -22.51 -2.88 -3.04
CA ALA A 125 -23.47 -3.57 -2.20
C ALA A 125 -24.59 -4.15 -3.08
N ASP A 126 -25.16 -5.28 -2.67
CA ASP A 126 -26.33 -5.82 -3.35
C ASP A 126 -27.55 -4.94 -3.02
N GLY A 127 -28.18 -4.40 -4.05
CA GLY A 127 -29.29 -3.45 -3.91
C GLY A 127 -28.85 -1.99 -3.77
N ILE A 128 -29.85 -1.11 -3.69
CA ILE A 128 -29.65 0.33 -3.52
C ILE A 128 -29.59 0.66 -2.03
N VAL A 129 -28.47 1.25 -1.61
CA VAL A 129 -28.17 1.63 -0.22
C VAL A 129 -28.51 3.10 -0.02
N LYS A 130 -29.19 3.43 1.08
CA LYS A 130 -29.46 4.83 1.42
C LYS A 130 -28.18 5.54 1.85
N LYS A 131 -28.01 6.81 1.46
CA LYS A 131 -26.83 7.64 1.83
C LYS A 131 -26.53 7.64 3.34
N SER A 132 -27.55 7.54 4.20
CA SER A 132 -27.42 7.44 5.66
C SER A 132 -26.68 6.18 6.15
N ASP A 133 -26.70 5.11 5.36
CA ASP A 133 -26.23 3.78 5.75
C ASP A 133 -24.91 3.39 5.06
N TYR A 134 -24.37 4.24 4.19
CA TYR A 134 -23.08 4.01 3.51
C TYR A 134 -21.95 3.64 4.49
N LYS A 135 -21.85 4.34 5.63
CA LYS A 135 -20.79 4.09 6.62
C LYS A 135 -20.97 2.81 7.45
N LYS A 136 -22.15 2.20 7.38
CA LYS A 136 -22.52 0.98 8.12
C LYS A 136 -22.60 -0.25 7.22
N THR A 137 -22.73 -0.03 5.91
CA THR A 137 -22.90 -1.09 4.92
C THR A 137 -21.55 -1.66 4.52
N LEU A 138 -21.48 -2.99 4.44
CA LEU A 138 -20.35 -3.70 3.86
C LEU A 138 -20.48 -3.67 2.34
N PHE A 139 -19.46 -3.15 1.65
CA PHE A 139 -19.38 -3.20 0.20
C PHE A 139 -18.44 -4.33 -0.20
N HIS A 140 -18.92 -5.27 -1.00
CA HIS A 140 -18.16 -6.41 -1.48
C HIS A 140 -17.24 -6.02 -2.62
N ALA A 141 -16.03 -6.59 -2.64
CA ALA A 141 -15.09 -6.38 -3.73
C ALA A 141 -15.61 -7.03 -5.01
N VAL A 142 -15.45 -6.34 -6.14
CA VAL A 142 -16.05 -6.79 -7.39
C VAL A 142 -15.48 -8.09 -7.96
N GLY A 143 -16.32 -8.84 -8.68
CA GLY A 143 -15.95 -10.06 -9.39
C GLY A 143 -15.01 -9.81 -10.58
N GLU A 144 -14.41 -10.86 -11.14
CA GLU A 144 -13.46 -10.72 -12.27
C GLU A 144 -14.12 -10.18 -13.53
N SER A 145 -15.36 -10.61 -13.79
CA SER A 145 -16.23 -10.05 -14.83
C SER A 145 -16.38 -8.55 -14.69
N ASP A 146 -16.27 -8.05 -13.45
CA ASP A 146 -16.52 -6.68 -13.12
C ASP A 146 -15.28 -5.79 -13.02
N TRP A 147 -14.08 -6.35 -13.14
CA TRP A 147 -12.84 -5.59 -13.10
C TRP A 147 -12.76 -4.55 -14.21
N LEU A 148 -12.24 -3.38 -13.86
CA LEU A 148 -12.03 -2.26 -14.77
C LEU A 148 -10.54 -2.07 -15.01
N ASP A 149 -10.19 -1.56 -16.20
CA ASP A 149 -8.85 -1.05 -16.44
C ASP A 149 -8.71 0.28 -15.70
N MET A 150 -7.78 0.32 -14.74
CA MET A 150 -7.56 1.48 -13.90
C MET A 150 -6.10 1.90 -14.00
N SER A 151 -5.88 3.21 -14.05
CA SER A 151 -4.58 3.83 -13.94
C SER A 151 -4.51 4.69 -12.70
N VAL A 152 -3.36 4.65 -12.01
CA VAL A 152 -3.06 5.52 -10.88
C VAL A 152 -1.67 6.11 -11.05
N THR A 153 -1.57 7.43 -10.90
CA THR A 153 -0.28 8.13 -10.82
C THR A 153 -0.21 8.87 -9.50
N LEU A 154 0.79 8.53 -8.67
CA LEU A 154 1.01 9.16 -7.37
C LEU A 154 2.05 10.27 -7.50
N TRP A 155 1.70 11.43 -7.00
CA TRP A 155 2.55 12.61 -6.96
C TRP A 155 2.84 13.01 -5.52
N LYS A 156 4.00 13.63 -5.32
CA LYS A 156 4.37 14.29 -4.08
C LYS A 156 5.02 15.62 -4.40
N ASP A 157 4.43 16.71 -3.92
CA ASP A 157 4.94 18.08 -4.14
C ASP A 157 5.27 18.32 -5.64
N GLY A 158 4.34 17.93 -6.53
CA GLY A 158 4.51 18.01 -7.99
C GLY A 158 5.48 17.01 -8.64
N LYS A 159 6.15 16.15 -7.87
CA LYS A 159 7.05 15.11 -8.39
C LYS A 159 6.36 13.75 -8.45
N ARG A 160 6.40 13.11 -9.62
CA ARG A 160 5.87 11.75 -9.81
C ARG A 160 6.67 10.73 -9.01
N ILE A 161 5.98 9.98 -8.15
CA ILE A 161 6.53 8.81 -7.45
C ILE A 161 6.40 7.57 -8.34
N THR A 162 5.22 7.36 -8.91
CA THR A 162 4.89 6.13 -9.65
C THR A 162 3.71 6.32 -10.61
N SER A 163 3.54 5.41 -11.56
CA SER A 163 2.36 5.34 -12.43
C SER A 163 2.08 3.90 -12.86
N LEU A 164 0.96 3.33 -12.41
CA LEU A 164 0.55 1.96 -12.75
C LEU A 164 -0.77 1.97 -13.49
N ASP A 165 -0.88 1.11 -14.50
CA ASP A 165 -2.11 0.82 -15.23
C ASP A 165 -2.32 -0.70 -15.28
N LYS A 166 -3.49 -1.15 -14.80
CA LYS A 166 -3.86 -2.57 -14.72
C LYS A 166 -5.38 -2.75 -14.71
N ARG A 167 -5.84 -3.86 -15.29
CA ARG A 167 -7.18 -4.40 -15.02
C ARG A 167 -7.24 -4.96 -13.60
N HIS A 168 -8.02 -4.35 -12.73
CA HIS A 168 -8.02 -4.71 -11.31
C HIS A 168 -9.35 -4.36 -10.62
N TRP A 169 -9.59 -4.94 -9.44
CA TRP A 169 -10.64 -4.48 -8.51
C TRP A 169 -10.07 -3.53 -7.45
N TRP A 170 -8.87 -3.81 -6.95
CA TRP A 170 -8.14 -2.98 -5.98
C TRP A 170 -6.68 -2.76 -6.39
N LEU A 171 -6.38 -1.67 -7.09
CA LEU A 171 -5.03 -1.32 -7.54
C LEU A 171 -4.34 -0.44 -6.49
N THR A 172 -3.20 -0.90 -5.98
CA THR A 172 -2.43 -0.18 -4.96
C THR A 172 -1.02 0.14 -5.40
N VAL A 173 -0.43 1.17 -4.80
CA VAL A 173 0.99 1.45 -4.90
C VAL A 173 1.54 1.80 -3.54
N PHE A 174 2.62 1.12 -3.16
CA PHE A 174 3.37 1.39 -1.93
C PHE A 174 4.86 1.53 -2.25
N ASP A 175 5.42 2.70 -1.97
CA ASP A 175 6.85 3.05 -2.09
C ASP A 175 7.51 3.04 -0.69
N PRO A 176 8.27 1.98 -0.35
CA PRO A 176 8.91 1.84 0.96
C PRO A 176 10.03 2.85 1.22
N GLY A 177 10.12 3.32 2.46
CA GLY A 177 11.20 4.19 2.94
C GLY A 177 10.99 5.67 2.60
N ASN A 178 9.98 5.99 1.81
CA ASN A 178 9.54 7.35 1.59
C ASN A 178 8.55 7.75 2.69
N PHE A 179 8.72 8.95 3.25
CA PHE A 179 7.78 9.49 4.23
C PHE A 179 7.05 10.64 3.58
N SER A 180 5.72 10.61 3.66
CA SER A 180 4.86 11.68 3.19
C SER A 180 3.81 12.02 4.23
N ARG A 181 3.41 13.29 4.27
CA ARG A 181 2.13 13.67 4.85
C ARG A 181 1.05 13.52 3.77
N PRO A 182 -0.17 13.06 4.10
CA PRO A 182 -1.23 12.91 3.09
C PRO A 182 -1.53 14.19 2.28
N GLN A 183 -1.31 15.36 2.90
CA GLN A 183 -1.50 16.67 2.29
C GLN A 183 -0.46 16.99 1.21
N GLU A 184 0.73 16.40 1.27
CA GLU A 184 1.82 16.55 0.29
C GLU A 184 1.59 15.69 -0.95
N LEU A 185 0.56 14.83 -0.94
CA LEU A 185 0.28 13.88 -2.00
C LEU A 185 -0.90 14.33 -2.84
N SER A 186 -0.78 14.17 -4.15
CA SER A 186 -1.90 14.17 -5.09
C SER A 186 -1.87 12.90 -5.94
N MET A 187 -2.99 12.60 -6.57
CA MET A 187 -3.16 11.37 -7.32
C MET A 187 -3.99 11.62 -8.57
N ASP A 188 -3.47 11.23 -9.74
CA ASP A 188 -4.27 11.15 -10.94
C ASP A 188 -4.82 9.74 -11.08
N VAL A 189 -6.09 9.65 -11.45
CA VAL A 189 -6.78 8.38 -11.65
C VAL A 189 -7.37 8.36 -13.05
N SER A 190 -7.26 7.21 -13.71
CA SER A 190 -8.10 6.88 -14.88
C SER A 190 -8.89 5.63 -14.60
N VAL A 191 -10.15 5.61 -15.02
CA VAL A 191 -11.00 4.42 -15.00
C VAL A 191 -11.61 4.22 -16.38
N HIS A 192 -11.30 3.09 -17.01
CA HIS A 192 -11.95 2.65 -18.23
C HIS A 192 -13.24 1.91 -17.88
N PHE A 193 -14.38 2.45 -18.30
CA PHE A 193 -15.70 1.94 -17.96
C PHE A 193 -16.30 1.09 -19.09
N ARG A 194 -17.16 0.14 -18.72
CA ARG A 194 -17.73 -0.83 -19.68
C ARG A 194 -18.67 -0.20 -20.69
N ASN A 195 -19.48 0.74 -20.22
CA ASN A 195 -20.44 1.47 -21.02
C ASN A 195 -20.55 2.91 -20.55
N TYR A 196 -21.15 3.72 -21.41
CA TYR A 196 -21.30 5.15 -21.21
C TYR A 196 -22.09 5.48 -19.93
N GLU A 197 -23.11 4.69 -19.60
CA GLU A 197 -23.96 4.96 -18.44
C GLU A 197 -23.21 4.80 -17.12
N PHE A 198 -22.39 3.75 -16.97
CA PHE A 198 -21.53 3.56 -15.81
C PHE A 198 -20.59 4.75 -15.63
N GLY A 199 -19.92 5.17 -16.72
CA GLY A 199 -19.04 6.33 -16.69
C GLY A 199 -19.78 7.61 -16.28
N ARG A 200 -20.98 7.83 -16.81
CA ARG A 200 -21.80 9.01 -16.49
C ARG A 200 -22.16 9.05 -15.01
N LYS A 201 -22.60 7.92 -14.45
CA LYS A 201 -22.92 7.79 -13.02
C LYS A 201 -21.70 8.02 -12.13
N LEU A 202 -20.53 7.52 -12.54
CA LEU A 202 -19.28 7.79 -11.86
C LEU A 202 -18.89 9.28 -11.92
N CYS A 203 -19.06 9.94 -13.07
CA CYS A 203 -18.80 11.37 -13.24
C CYS A 203 -19.69 12.23 -12.33
N GLU A 204 -21.00 11.99 -12.34
CA GLU A 204 -21.97 12.65 -11.47
C GLU A 204 -21.55 12.51 -9.99
N ALA A 205 -21.18 11.30 -9.58
CA ALA A 205 -20.76 11.03 -8.21
C ALA A 205 -19.39 11.63 -7.82
N LEU A 206 -18.46 11.77 -8.77
CA LEU A 206 -17.19 12.48 -8.53
C LEU A 206 -17.44 13.95 -8.22
N ILE A 207 -18.33 14.60 -8.99
CA ILE A 207 -18.72 16.00 -8.80
C ILE A 207 -19.45 16.16 -7.46
N GLU A 208 -20.45 15.31 -7.16
CA GLU A 208 -21.13 15.28 -5.85
C GLU A 208 -20.14 15.04 -4.69
N GLY A 209 -19.09 14.26 -4.94
CA GLY A 209 -18.02 13.97 -3.99
C GLY A 209 -17.03 15.11 -3.75
N GLY A 210 -17.18 16.23 -4.47
CA GLY A 210 -16.37 17.44 -4.33
C GLY A 210 -15.12 17.49 -5.22
N ILE A 211 -15.00 16.61 -6.21
CA ILE A 211 -14.00 16.77 -7.28
C ILE A 211 -14.51 17.86 -8.24
N LYS A 212 -13.67 18.84 -8.55
CA LYS A 212 -14.06 19.94 -9.44
C LYS A 212 -14.24 19.42 -10.86
N GLU A 213 -15.24 19.92 -11.58
CA GLU A 213 -15.47 19.57 -12.98
C GLU A 213 -14.24 19.87 -13.87
N THR A 214 -13.49 20.94 -13.56
CA THR A 214 -12.25 21.28 -14.28
C THR A 214 -11.13 20.25 -14.10
N ASP A 215 -11.21 19.43 -13.05
CA ASP A 215 -10.25 18.40 -12.72
C ASP A 215 -10.69 17.03 -13.24
N ILE A 216 -11.80 16.96 -13.97
CA ILE A 216 -12.36 15.75 -14.59
C ILE A 216 -12.25 15.87 -16.10
N PHE A 217 -11.62 14.88 -16.73
CA PHE A 217 -11.51 14.80 -18.19
C PHE A 217 -12.17 13.52 -18.67
N TRP A 218 -13.08 13.66 -19.62
CA TRP A 218 -13.75 12.54 -20.26
C TRP A 218 -13.15 12.27 -21.64
N SER A 219 -12.77 11.03 -21.92
CA SER A 219 -12.31 10.63 -23.25
C SER A 219 -12.85 9.25 -23.62
N CYS A 220 -13.72 9.21 -24.62
CA CYS A 220 -14.35 7.98 -25.13
C CYS A 220 -14.96 7.11 -24.02
N ARG A 221 -14.24 6.07 -23.60
CA ARG A 221 -14.63 5.08 -22.58
C ARG A 221 -13.84 5.18 -21.29
N SER A 222 -13.16 6.30 -21.06
CA SER A 222 -12.35 6.53 -19.86
C SER A 222 -12.68 7.88 -19.23
N ILE A 223 -12.71 7.88 -17.91
CA ILE A 223 -12.77 9.09 -17.10
C ILE A 223 -11.44 9.27 -16.39
N PHE A 224 -10.89 10.48 -16.46
CA PHE A 224 -9.68 10.87 -15.78
C PHE A 224 -10.04 11.91 -14.75
N PHE A 225 -9.48 11.83 -13.56
CA PHE A 225 -9.71 12.85 -12.56
C PHE A 225 -8.52 13.01 -11.61
N HIS A 226 -8.32 14.24 -11.17
CA HIS A 226 -7.27 14.60 -10.24
C HIS A 226 -7.80 14.64 -8.81
N VAL A 227 -7.13 13.95 -7.90
CA VAL A 227 -7.35 14.03 -6.46
C VAL A 227 -6.26 14.95 -5.87
N PRO A 228 -6.62 16.19 -5.48
CA PRO A 228 -5.62 17.19 -5.16
C PRO A 228 -4.91 16.95 -3.84
N GLU A 229 -3.78 17.64 -3.69
CA GLU A 229 -3.20 17.95 -2.40
C GLU A 229 -4.24 18.66 -1.53
N GLY A 230 -4.25 18.38 -0.22
CA GLY A 230 -5.23 19.02 0.64
C GLY A 230 -5.42 18.35 1.98
N SER A 231 -5.91 19.13 2.94
CA SER A 231 -6.22 18.68 4.28
C SER A 231 -7.68 18.31 4.41
N ARG A 232 -7.96 17.05 4.75
CA ARG A 232 -9.29 16.63 5.21
C ARG A 232 -9.58 17.17 6.62
N HIS A 233 -10.85 17.44 6.91
CA HIS A 233 -11.29 17.78 8.25
C HIS A 233 -11.31 16.52 9.14
N PHE A 234 -10.53 16.56 10.22
CA PHE A 234 -10.49 15.53 11.26
C PHE A 234 -10.81 16.15 12.61
N THR A 235 -11.40 15.37 13.52
CA THR A 235 -11.61 15.78 14.92
C THR A 235 -10.27 15.97 15.63
N LEU A 236 -10.25 16.71 16.75
CA LEU A 236 -9.02 16.94 17.51
C LEU A 236 -8.32 15.64 17.93
N TRP A 237 -9.10 14.65 18.39
CA TRP A 237 -8.58 13.34 18.75
C TRP A 237 -7.98 12.59 17.56
N GLN A 238 -8.64 12.60 16.40
CA GLN A 238 -8.11 12.00 15.18
C GLN A 238 -6.82 12.68 14.72
N ARG A 239 -6.74 14.02 14.82
CA ARG A 239 -5.51 14.76 14.52
C ARG A 239 -4.36 14.36 15.44
N PHE A 240 -4.63 14.23 16.74
CA PHE A 240 -3.65 13.78 17.72
C PHE A 240 -3.11 12.38 17.38
N ILE A 241 -3.98 11.37 17.22
CA ILE A 241 -3.56 10.01 16.87
C ILE A 241 -2.76 10.00 15.56
N ARG A 242 -3.27 10.67 14.52
CA ARG A 242 -2.59 10.75 13.22
C ARG A 242 -1.21 11.38 13.34
N SER A 243 -1.05 12.42 14.18
CA SER A 243 0.24 13.06 14.44
C SER A 243 1.23 12.10 15.11
N VAL A 244 0.81 11.40 16.17
CA VAL A 244 1.64 10.42 16.87
C VAL A 244 2.06 9.28 15.92
N MET A 245 1.11 8.78 15.11
CA MET A 245 1.39 7.72 14.15
C MET A 245 2.28 8.19 13.01
N GLN A 246 2.12 9.42 12.51
CA GLN A 246 3.02 9.99 11.51
C GLN A 246 4.43 10.23 12.05
N PHE A 247 4.56 10.61 13.33
CA PHE A 247 5.88 10.69 13.97
C PHE A 247 6.55 9.31 13.99
N LYS A 248 5.83 8.27 14.40
CA LYS A 248 6.31 6.88 14.37
C LYS A 248 6.70 6.43 12.95
N ASN A 249 5.85 6.69 11.96
CA ASN A 249 6.11 6.38 10.55
C ASN A 249 7.37 7.10 10.06
N ARG A 250 7.53 8.39 10.38
CA ARG A 250 8.73 9.17 10.02
C ARG A 250 10.01 8.57 10.61
N VAL A 251 9.98 8.17 11.88
CA VAL A 251 11.10 7.51 12.54
C VAL A 251 11.41 6.17 11.87
N TYR A 252 10.40 5.36 11.56
CA TYR A 252 10.58 4.08 10.89
C TYR A 252 11.08 4.20 9.45
N CYS A 253 10.60 5.18 8.67
CA CYS A 253 11.15 5.46 7.33
C CYS A 253 12.63 5.85 7.42
N ARG A 254 13.00 6.72 8.37
CA ARG A 254 14.41 7.09 8.59
C ARG A 254 15.25 5.89 8.99
N LEU A 255 14.77 5.07 9.91
CA LEU A 255 15.45 3.84 10.33
C LEU A 255 15.61 2.86 9.17
N PHE A 256 14.54 2.63 8.39
CA PHE A 256 14.55 1.78 7.21
C PHE A 256 15.62 2.26 6.21
N ARG A 257 15.62 3.55 5.86
CA ARG A 257 16.63 4.13 4.95
C ARG A 257 18.04 4.05 5.53
N PHE A 258 18.21 4.29 6.83
CA PHE A 258 19.51 4.23 7.48
C PHE A 258 20.09 2.81 7.48
N LEU A 259 19.29 1.81 7.86
CA LEU A 259 19.71 0.40 7.91
C LEU A 259 20.03 -0.15 6.52
N THR A 260 19.30 0.32 5.51
CA THR A 260 19.41 -0.15 4.12
C THR A 260 20.22 0.77 3.21
N ARG A 261 20.91 1.78 3.76
CA ARG A 261 21.68 2.78 2.99
C ARG A 261 22.78 2.22 2.08
N CYS A 262 23.18 0.97 2.29
CA CYS A 262 24.18 0.28 1.47
C CYS A 262 23.60 -0.37 0.20
N VAL A 263 22.29 -0.26 -0.04
CA VAL A 263 21.61 -0.76 -1.23
C VAL A 263 20.69 0.30 -1.83
N CYS A 264 20.50 0.25 -3.15
CA CYS A 264 19.88 1.34 -3.91
C CYS A 264 18.39 1.14 -4.20
N THR A 265 17.95 -0.09 -4.50
CA THR A 265 16.56 -0.40 -4.89
C THR A 265 15.73 -0.88 -3.70
N ASN A 266 14.43 -0.65 -3.70
CA ASN A 266 13.50 -1.18 -2.71
C ASN A 266 13.49 -2.71 -2.71
N LEU A 267 13.65 -3.34 -3.88
CA LEU A 267 13.92 -4.78 -3.99
C LEU A 267 15.07 -5.22 -3.08
N ASP A 268 16.24 -4.61 -3.23
CA ASP A 268 17.41 -4.96 -2.43
C ASP A 268 17.27 -4.51 -0.97
N ARG A 269 16.61 -3.39 -0.67
CA ARG A 269 16.36 -2.93 0.71
C ARG A 269 15.55 -3.95 1.49
N ILE A 270 14.46 -4.46 0.91
CA ILE A 270 13.60 -5.45 1.56
C ILE A 270 14.33 -6.78 1.70
N LEU A 271 15.00 -7.25 0.65
CA LEU A 271 15.76 -8.50 0.70
C LEU A 271 16.94 -8.42 1.68
N TYR A 272 17.60 -7.27 1.78
CA TYR A 272 18.65 -7.03 2.76
C TYR A 272 18.14 -7.22 4.19
N LEU A 273 17.01 -6.61 4.54
CA LEU A 273 16.38 -6.78 5.86
C LEU A 273 15.94 -8.23 6.07
N TYR A 274 15.36 -8.86 5.06
CA TYR A 274 14.99 -10.28 5.11
C TYR A 274 16.19 -11.17 5.43
N PHE A 275 17.33 -10.99 4.75
CA PHE A 275 18.55 -11.75 5.01
C PHE A 275 19.23 -11.40 6.33
N TYR A 276 18.92 -10.22 6.89
CA TYR A 276 19.35 -9.85 8.23
C TYR A 276 18.61 -10.63 9.32
N LEU A 277 17.41 -11.17 9.05
CA LEU A 277 16.68 -11.99 10.01
C LEU A 277 17.41 -13.33 10.29
N PRO A 278 17.43 -13.78 11.56
CA PRO A 278 17.80 -15.15 11.92
C PRO A 278 17.15 -16.21 11.02
N ARG A 279 17.86 -17.32 10.78
CA ARG A 279 17.40 -18.39 9.88
C ARG A 279 16.03 -18.95 10.29
N PHE A 280 15.77 -19.10 11.59
CA PHE A 280 14.49 -19.62 12.08
C PHE A 280 13.33 -18.66 11.76
N LEU A 281 13.50 -17.33 11.94
CA LEU A 281 12.47 -16.35 11.58
C LEU A 281 12.20 -16.35 10.07
N ARG A 282 13.23 -16.50 9.25
CA ARG A 282 13.05 -16.64 7.80
C ARG A 282 12.29 -17.90 7.43
N HIS A 283 12.55 -19.01 8.13
CA HIS A 283 11.82 -20.26 7.93
C HIS A 283 10.35 -20.10 8.35
N LEU A 284 10.11 -19.45 9.50
CA LEU A 284 8.77 -19.15 10.01
C LEU A 284 7.97 -18.29 9.02
N LEU A 285 8.55 -17.20 8.51
CA LEU A 285 7.93 -16.35 7.48
C LEU A 285 7.57 -17.15 6.21
N ARG A 286 8.47 -18.05 5.77
CA ARG A 286 8.21 -18.93 4.63
C ARG A 286 7.14 -19.97 4.93
N HIS A 287 7.09 -20.50 6.14
CA HIS A 287 6.07 -21.47 6.56
C HIS A 287 4.69 -20.81 6.62
N PHE A 288 4.57 -19.65 7.27
CA PHE A 288 3.35 -18.84 7.27
C PHE A 288 2.90 -18.49 5.84
N SER A 289 3.85 -18.06 4.99
CA SER A 289 3.62 -17.81 3.57
C SER A 289 3.01 -19.02 2.85
N LYS A 290 3.55 -20.22 3.07
CA LYS A 290 3.04 -21.47 2.49
C LYS A 290 1.65 -21.84 3.01
N GLN A 291 1.40 -21.68 4.31
CA GLN A 291 0.10 -21.99 4.93
C GLN A 291 -1.00 -21.08 4.37
N LEU A 292 -0.74 -19.78 4.30
CA LEU A 292 -1.65 -18.81 3.68
C LEU A 292 -1.93 -19.16 2.21
N LYS A 293 -0.92 -19.62 1.46
CA LYS A 293 -1.09 -20.08 0.07
C LYS A 293 -1.91 -21.38 -0.04
N LYS A 294 -1.81 -22.31 0.92
CA LYS A 294 -2.59 -23.56 0.94
C LYS A 294 -4.07 -23.30 1.24
N VAL A 295 -4.36 -22.46 2.23
CA VAL A 295 -5.75 -22.05 2.56
C VAL A 295 -6.44 -21.44 1.34
N ARG A 296 -5.69 -20.68 0.52
CA ARG A 296 -6.21 -20.08 -0.73
C ARG A 296 -6.49 -21.06 -1.86
N ARG A 297 -5.88 -22.25 -1.89
CA ARG A 297 -6.15 -23.26 -2.93
C ARG A 297 -7.36 -24.14 -2.62
N CYS A 298 -7.84 -24.11 -1.38
CA CYS A 298 -8.95 -24.94 -0.90
C CYS A 298 -10.28 -24.18 -0.80
N ARG A 299 -10.30 -22.89 -1.19
CA ARG A 299 -11.48 -22.04 -1.33
C ARG A 299 -11.59 -21.64 -2.79
#